data_AF-C0NE57-F1
#
_entry.id   AF-C0NE57-F1
#
_cell.length_a   1.000
_cell.length_b   1.000
_cell.length_c   1.000
_cell.angle_alpha   90.00
_cell.angle_beta   90.00
_cell.angle_gamma   90.00
#
_symmetry.space_group_name_H-M   'P 1'
#
loop_
_entity.id
_entity.type
_entity.pdbx_description
1 polymer ?
#
loop_
_entity_poly.entity_id
_entity_poly.type
_entity_poly.pdbx_seq_one_letter_code
_entity_poly.pdbx_strand_id
1 'polypeptide(L)'
;MQKTLTSAVSKALEGNSWKKFTNPTAGRGRTVFPKAQAAQERLGVRWDYDGEVTKEDGTYHKFQMQPNAGKVPSSIKRWREGHGGTHAVMATALVKKDGSKEDAEKGLNEAAESVQT
;
A
#
# COMPACT_ATOMS: atom_id res chain seq x y z
N MET A 1 1.55 -6.60 -14.08
CA MET A 1 1.23 -5.75 -12.92
C MET A 1 1.26 -6.55 -11.63
N GLN A 2 0.44 -7.59 -11.53
CA GLN A 2 0.25 -8.38 -10.31
C GLN A 2 1.56 -8.86 -9.66
N LYS A 3 2.51 -9.43 -10.42
CA LYS A 3 3.84 -9.83 -9.89
C LYS A 3 4.58 -8.69 -9.18
N THR A 4 4.51 -7.47 -9.71
CA THR A 4 5.14 -6.28 -9.11
C THR A 4 4.46 -5.94 -7.78
N LEU A 5 3.11 -5.98 -7.76
CA LEU A 5 2.33 -5.69 -6.55
C LEU A 5 2.53 -6.77 -5.48
N THR A 6 2.50 -8.05 -5.85
CA THR A 6 2.82 -9.16 -4.94
C THR A 6 4.20 -8.99 -4.33
N SER A 7 5.22 -8.66 -5.13
CA SER A 7 6.57 -8.39 -4.61
C SER A 7 6.60 -7.21 -3.65
N ALA A 8 5.81 -6.16 -3.90
CA ALA A 8 5.71 -5.01 -3.02
C ALA A 8 5.01 -5.36 -1.70
N VAL A 9 3.91 -6.14 -1.75
CA VAL A 9 3.21 -6.63 -0.56
C VAL A 9 4.10 -7.56 0.26
N SER A 10 4.79 -8.53 -0.36
CA SER A 10 5.77 -9.37 0.34
C SER A 10 6.80 -8.51 1.07
N LYS A 11 7.31 -7.45 0.43
CA LYS A 11 8.28 -6.54 1.05
C LYS A 11 7.68 -5.73 2.21
N ALA A 12 6.40 -5.36 2.14
CA ALA A 12 5.67 -4.69 3.21
C ALA A 12 5.44 -5.59 4.44
N LEU A 13 5.37 -6.90 4.22
CA LEU A 13 5.16 -7.92 5.24
C LEU A 13 6.46 -8.50 5.82
N GLU A 14 7.62 -8.16 5.26
CA GLU A 14 8.91 -8.63 5.73
C GLU A 14 9.28 -8.10 7.13
N GLY A 15 9.78 -9.00 7.97
CA GLY A 15 10.21 -8.69 9.34
C GLY A 15 9.08 -8.08 10.17
N ASN A 16 9.35 -6.92 10.78
CA ASN A 16 8.38 -6.16 11.57
C ASN A 16 7.68 -5.04 10.77
N SER A 17 7.86 -4.97 9.44
CA SER A 17 7.30 -3.89 8.63
C SER A 17 5.77 -3.88 8.59
N TRP A 18 5.13 -5.05 8.73
CA TRP A 18 3.67 -5.20 8.79
C TRP A 18 3.04 -4.40 9.94
N LYS A 19 3.78 -4.21 11.05
CA LYS A 19 3.31 -3.43 12.21
C LYS A 19 3.01 -1.96 11.86
N LYS A 20 3.62 -1.44 10.79
CA LYS A 20 3.34 -0.07 10.31
C LYS A 20 1.92 0.09 9.77
N PHE A 21 1.25 -1.02 9.44
CA PHE A 21 -0.11 -1.01 8.90
C PHE A 21 -1.17 -1.29 9.97
N THR A 22 -0.84 -2.09 10.99
CA THR A 22 -1.73 -2.34 12.14
C THR A 22 -1.65 -1.23 13.18
N ASN A 23 -0.52 -0.54 13.25
CA ASN A 23 -0.23 0.58 14.16
C ASN A 23 0.56 1.70 13.44
N PRO A 24 -0.08 2.42 12.50
CA PRO A 24 0.59 3.45 11.71
C PRO A 24 0.99 4.66 12.58
N THR A 25 2.25 5.06 12.46
CA THR A 25 2.77 6.31 13.06
C THR A 25 2.78 7.48 12.08
N ALA A 26 2.46 7.23 10.81
CA ALA A 26 2.37 8.27 9.79
C ALA A 26 1.04 9.02 9.94
N GLY A 27 1.07 10.35 9.88
CA GLY A 27 -0.15 11.15 9.79
C GLY A 27 -0.91 10.92 8.49
N ARG A 28 -2.17 11.35 8.44
CA ARG A 28 -3.00 11.25 7.23
C ARG A 28 -2.31 11.95 6.04
N GLY A 29 -2.35 11.31 4.87
CA GLY A 29 -1.70 11.76 3.64
C GLY A 29 -0.18 11.55 3.60
N ARG A 30 0.40 10.83 4.58
CA ARG A 30 1.83 10.54 4.63
C ARG A 30 2.12 9.07 4.35
N THR A 31 3.25 8.83 3.69
CA THR A 31 3.71 7.48 3.37
C THR A 31 4.09 6.68 4.61
N VAL A 32 3.44 5.54 4.76
CA VAL A 32 3.69 4.54 5.79
C VAL A 32 4.80 3.61 5.33
N PHE A 33 4.71 3.16 4.07
CA PHE A 33 5.66 2.23 3.49
C PHE A 33 5.71 2.35 1.95
N PRO A 34 6.87 2.10 1.33
CA PRO A 34 8.19 2.29 1.92
C PRO A 34 8.49 3.79 2.10
N LYS A 35 9.23 4.17 3.15
CA LYS A 35 9.61 5.59 3.37
C LYS A 35 10.86 6.02 2.60
N ALA A 36 11.79 5.10 2.35
CA ALA A 36 13.03 5.41 1.65
C ALA A 36 12.78 5.52 0.13
N GLN A 37 13.30 6.57 -0.50
CA GLN A 37 13.13 6.83 -1.93
C GLN A 37 13.58 5.64 -2.80
N ALA A 38 14.76 5.07 -2.53
CA ALA A 38 15.26 3.92 -3.27
C ALA A 38 14.32 2.70 -3.21
N ALA A 39 13.62 2.51 -2.09
CA ALA A 39 12.63 1.45 -1.96
C ALA A 39 11.33 1.78 -2.69
N GLN A 40 10.90 3.06 -2.70
CA GLN A 40 9.74 3.50 -3.49
C GLN A 40 10.00 3.34 -5.00
N GLU A 41 11.20 3.67 -5.48
CA GLU A 41 11.62 3.46 -6.86
C GLU A 41 11.64 1.96 -7.21
N ARG A 42 12.25 1.13 -6.35
CA ARG A 42 12.34 -0.32 -6.58
C ARG A 42 10.98 -1.01 -6.60
N LEU A 43 10.11 -0.73 -5.63
CA LEU A 43 8.79 -1.37 -5.55
C LEU A 43 7.79 -0.76 -6.54
N GLY A 44 7.98 0.52 -6.87
CA GLY A 44 7.09 1.29 -7.72
C GLY A 44 5.81 1.76 -7.05
N VAL A 45 5.46 1.27 -5.86
CA VAL A 45 4.25 1.68 -5.14
C VAL A 45 4.58 2.17 -3.74
N ARG A 46 3.68 3.00 -3.21
CA ARG A 46 3.68 3.43 -1.81
C ARG A 46 2.28 3.30 -1.22
N TRP A 47 2.22 3.17 0.10
CA TRP A 47 1.00 3.18 0.88
C TRP A 47 0.98 4.44 1.75
N ASP A 48 0.04 5.33 1.45
CA ASP A 48 -0.19 6.55 2.20
C ASP A 48 -1.38 6.35 3.15
N TYR A 49 -1.24 6.78 4.40
CA TYR A 49 -2.30 6.58 5.41
C TYR A 49 -3.48 7.52 5.15
N ASP A 50 -4.71 7.00 5.18
CA ASP A 50 -5.96 7.76 4.95
C ASP A 50 -6.94 7.66 6.13
N GLY A 51 -6.43 7.42 7.34
CA GLY A 51 -7.23 7.44 8.57
C GLY A 51 -7.85 6.10 8.94
N GLU A 52 -8.83 6.14 9.83
CA GLU A 52 -9.53 4.96 10.34
C GLU A 52 -10.93 4.85 9.71
N VAL A 53 -11.40 3.63 9.51
CA VAL A 53 -12.76 3.30 9.09
C VAL A 53 -13.31 2.29 10.09
N THR A 54 -14.44 2.61 10.70
CA THR A 54 -15.17 1.68 11.57
C THR A 54 -16.15 0.86 10.72
N LYS A 55 -16.06 -0.46 10.85
CA LYS A 55 -17.00 -1.44 10.29
C LYS A 55 -17.65 -2.21 11.45
N GLU A 56 -18.67 -3.01 11.15
CA GLU A 56 -19.38 -3.82 12.16
C GLU A 56 -18.44 -4.77 12.94
N ASP A 57 -17.38 -5.25 12.29
CA ASP A 57 -16.40 -6.20 12.84
C ASP A 57 -15.15 -5.55 13.45
N GLY A 58 -15.09 -4.22 13.50
CA GLY A 58 -14.06 -3.45 14.18
C GLY A 58 -13.52 -2.24 13.40
N THR A 59 -12.46 -1.64 13.94
CA THR A 59 -11.80 -0.49 13.33
C THR A 59 -10.64 -0.93 12.45
N TYR A 60 -10.56 -0.34 11.25
CA TYR A 60 -9.53 -0.59 10.26
C TYR A 60 -8.74 0.68 9.96
N HIS A 61 -7.44 0.56 9.82
CA HIS A 61 -6.61 1.57 9.19
C HIS A 61 -6.76 1.50 7.67
N LYS A 62 -7.06 2.63 7.05
CA LYS A 62 -7.19 2.79 5.61
C LYS A 62 -5.89 3.30 5.01
N PHE A 63 -5.44 2.66 3.93
CA PHE A 63 -4.26 3.07 3.17
C PHE A 63 -4.59 3.19 1.70
N GLN A 64 -4.09 4.24 1.07
CA GLN A 64 -4.15 4.41 -0.38
C GLN A 64 -2.86 3.87 -0.99
N MET A 65 -2.98 2.84 -1.82
CA MET A 65 -1.87 2.37 -2.65
C MET A 65 -1.74 3.30 -3.86
N GLN A 66 -0.60 3.95 -4.03
CA GLN A 66 -0.36 4.92 -5.10
C GLN A 66 0.91 4.58 -5.88
N PRO A 67 0.96 4.87 -7.19
CA PRO A 67 2.17 4.65 -7.99
C PRO A 67 3.22 5.71 -7.63
N ASN A 68 4.47 5.29 -7.52
CA ASN A 68 5.59 6.18 -7.27
C ASN A 68 6.01 6.97 -8.52
N ALA A 69 6.62 8.13 -8.30
CA ALA A 69 7.30 8.93 -9.32
C ALA A 69 8.66 8.29 -9.72
N GLY A 70 9.28 8.81 -10.77
CA GLY A 70 10.66 8.47 -11.12
C GLY A 70 10.85 7.11 -11.79
N LYS A 71 12.02 6.50 -11.54
CA LYS A 71 12.46 5.23 -12.15
C LYS A 71 11.81 4.04 -11.45
N VAL A 72 10.59 3.72 -11.86
CA VAL A 72 9.78 2.61 -11.33
C VAL A 72 9.67 1.46 -12.34
N PRO A 73 9.25 0.25 -11.92
CA PRO A 73 8.93 -0.84 -12.84
C PRO A 73 7.97 -0.41 -13.97
N SER A 74 8.22 -0.90 -15.18
CA SER A 74 7.48 -0.49 -16.38
C SER A 74 5.97 -0.68 -16.29
N SER A 75 5.51 -1.74 -15.60
CA SER A 75 4.08 -1.98 -15.39
C SER A 75 3.41 -0.88 -14.57
N ILE A 76 4.10 -0.36 -13.55
CA ILE A 76 3.61 0.74 -12.72
C ILE A 76 3.63 2.04 -13.50
N LYS A 77 4.72 2.29 -14.24
CA LYS A 77 4.83 3.48 -15.11
C LYS A 77 3.65 3.54 -16.10
N ARG A 78 3.37 2.44 -16.80
CA ARG A 78 2.26 2.36 -17.77
C ARG A 78 0.90 2.58 -17.10
N TRP A 79 0.67 1.96 -15.94
CA TRP A 79 -0.58 2.16 -15.21
C TRP A 79 -0.76 3.62 -14.80
N ARG A 80 0.28 4.23 -14.23
CA ARG A 80 0.31 5.63 -13.81
C ARG A 80 -0.03 6.58 -14.96
N GLU A 81 0.52 6.34 -16.14
CA GLU A 81 0.28 7.14 -17.35
C GLU A 81 -1.18 7.04 -17.85
N GLY A 82 -1.85 5.90 -17.64
CA GLY A 82 -3.24 5.70 -18.02
C GLY A 82 -4.29 6.12 -16.97
N HIS A 83 -3.91 6.28 -15.70
CA HIS A 83 -4.87 6.38 -14.57
C HIS A 83 -4.75 7.67 -13.75
N GLY A 84 -4.11 8.73 -14.26
CA GLY A 84 -4.11 10.05 -13.62
C GLY A 84 -2.86 10.41 -12.80
N GLY A 85 -1.74 9.71 -13.02
CA GLY A 85 -0.45 10.14 -12.49
C GLY A 85 -0.13 9.65 -11.07
N THR A 86 0.80 10.31 -10.40
CA THR A 86 1.41 9.87 -9.13
C THR A 86 0.46 9.93 -7.93
N HIS A 87 -0.62 10.71 -8.01
CA HIS A 87 -1.61 10.86 -6.95
C HIS A 87 -2.84 9.96 -7.17
N ALA A 88 -2.89 9.23 -8.28
CA ALA A 88 -3.93 8.25 -8.53
C ALA A 88 -3.87 7.13 -7.49
N VAL A 89 -5.04 6.76 -6.96
CA VAL A 89 -5.17 5.64 -6.02
C VAL A 89 -5.37 4.36 -6.83
N MET A 90 -4.40 3.45 -6.77
CA MET A 90 -4.47 2.13 -7.41
C MET A 90 -5.48 1.23 -6.72
N ALA A 91 -5.50 1.26 -5.39
CA ALA A 91 -6.36 0.47 -4.54
C ALA A 91 -6.41 1.06 -3.12
N THR A 92 -7.43 0.66 -2.37
CA THR A 92 -7.52 0.94 -0.93
C THR A 92 -7.25 -0.35 -0.15
N ALA A 93 -6.27 -0.32 0.74
CA ALA A 93 -6.05 -1.39 1.71
C ALA A 93 -6.72 -1.04 3.05
N LEU A 94 -7.39 -2.03 3.63
CA LEU A 94 -7.99 -1.92 4.97
C LEU A 94 -7.32 -2.97 5.85
N VAL A 95 -6.59 -2.52 6.86
CA VAL A 95 -5.88 -3.40 7.80
C VAL A 95 -6.45 -3.20 9.19
N LYS A 96 -6.76 -4.28 9.89
CA LYS A 96 -7.38 -4.21 11.20
C LYS A 96 -6.47 -3.48 12.19
N LYS A 97 -7.02 -2.51 12.91
CA LYS A 97 -6.31 -1.79 13.97
C LYS A 97 -5.93 -2.76 15.08
N ASP A 98 -4.69 -2.66 15.56
CA ASP A 98 -4.11 -3.59 16.54
C ASP A 98 -4.14 -5.07 16.10
N GLY A 99 -4.27 -5.30 14.79
CA GLY A 99 -4.32 -6.63 14.20
C GLY A 99 -2.97 -7.36 14.20
N SER A 100 -3.01 -8.60 13.75
CA SER A 100 -1.84 -9.45 13.58
C SER A 100 -1.14 -9.22 12.23
N LYS A 101 -0.09 -10.01 11.98
CA LYS A 101 0.56 -10.01 10.66
C LYS A 101 -0.40 -10.53 9.58
N GLU A 102 -1.24 -11.51 9.92
CA GLU A 102 -2.23 -12.10 9.04
C GLU A 102 -3.30 -11.07 8.62
N ASP A 103 -3.72 -10.18 9.53
CA ASP A 103 -4.63 -9.07 9.21
C ASP A 103 -3.99 -8.09 8.21
N ALA A 104 -2.71 -7.76 8.41
CA ALA A 104 -1.97 -6.91 7.48
C ALA A 104 -1.79 -7.59 6.11
N GLU A 105 -1.46 -8.88 6.10
CA GLU A 105 -1.28 -9.65 4.88
C GLU A 105 -2.57 -9.73 4.07
N LYS A 106 -3.69 -10.06 4.73
CA LYS A 106 -5.01 -10.08 4.11
C LYS A 106 -5.35 -8.73 3.47
N GLY A 107 -5.30 -7.65 4.24
CA GLY A 107 -5.69 -6.31 3.76
C GLY A 107 -4.81 -5.78 2.62
N LEU A 108 -3.52 -6.11 2.63
CA LEU A 108 -2.60 -5.70 1.57
C LEU A 108 -2.75 -6.55 0.29
N ASN A 109 -2.99 -7.85 0.42
CA ASN A 109 -3.23 -8.73 -0.73
C ASN A 109 -4.56 -8.40 -1.40
N GLU A 110 -5.65 -8.24 -0.64
CA GLU A 110 -6.96 -7.83 -1.19
C GLU A 110 -6.86 -6.53 -2.00
N ALA A 111 -6.12 -5.55 -1.48
CA ALA A 111 -5.87 -4.31 -2.20
C ALA A 111 -5.07 -4.54 -3.50
N ALA A 112 -3.98 -5.31 -3.44
CA ALA A 112 -3.15 -5.62 -4.61
C ALA A 112 -3.92 -6.38 -5.70
N GLU A 113 -4.82 -7.28 -5.31
CA GLU A 113 -5.69 -8.05 -6.21
C GLU A 113 -6.80 -7.20 -6.84
N SER A 114 -7.26 -6.16 -6.12
CA SER A 114 -8.28 -5.22 -6.61
C SER A 114 -7.78 -4.20 -7.65
N VAL A 115 -6.46 -4.09 -7.86
CA VAL A 115 -5.90 -3.11 -8.81
C VAL A 115 -6.35 -3.45 -10.23
N GLN A 116 -7.17 -2.57 -10.80
CA GLN A 116 -7.55 -2.63 -12.21
C GLN A 116 -6.33 -2.37 -13.09
N THR A 117 -6.07 -3.23 -14.07
CA THR A 117 -4.86 -3.17 -14.91
C THR A 117 -5.10 -2.55 -16.27
#